data_AF-A0A9D7RGP6-F1
#
_entry.id   AF-A0A9D7RGP6-F1
#
_cell.length_a   1.000
_cell.length_b   1.000
_cell.length_c   1.000
_cell.angle_alpha   90.00
_cell.angle_beta   90.00
_cell.angle_gamma   90.00
#
_symmetry.space_group_name_H-M   'P 1'
#
loop_
_entity.id
_entity.type
_entity.pdbx_description
1 polymer ?
#
loop_
_entity_poly.entity_id
_entity_poly.type
_entity_poly.pdbx_seq_one_letter_code
_entity_poly.pdbx_strand_id
1 'polypeptide(L)'
;MQASRAPFGVTIKDNCTLGNLSVKVYTKDRYVKGILVYEGPEDPICIEANRKQAGELRGDHEDYRLGDCTKEDDICWDKVEYAVMNGMMIGLPVGKHLMVMEAFDGCYNASTTCFIFEVKDKIAPVMKCDDDLHISLSNANGYVDGYAQVTAEDIDEGSWDNCKLAWIAVRRNVPTACVASYIQGTMY
;
A
#
# COMPACT_ATOMS: atom_id res chain seq x y z
N MET A 1 -5.38 -37.72 -6.70
CA MET A 1 -5.39 -36.23 -6.70
C MET A 1 -5.99 -35.75 -5.39
N GLN A 2 -5.14 -35.36 -4.44
CA GLN A 2 -5.55 -34.68 -3.22
C GLN A 2 -5.27 -33.19 -3.45
N ALA A 3 -6.33 -32.38 -3.53
CA ALA A 3 -6.16 -30.93 -3.57
C ALA A 3 -5.94 -30.45 -2.13
N SER A 4 -4.71 -30.14 -1.76
CA SER A 4 -4.42 -29.45 -0.50
C SER A 4 -4.58 -27.95 -0.73
N ARG A 5 -5.57 -27.35 -0.07
CA ARG A 5 -5.76 -25.90 -0.07
C ARG A 5 -4.62 -25.29 0.76
N ALA A 6 -3.75 -24.52 0.14
CA ALA A 6 -2.68 -23.85 0.86
C ALA A 6 -3.24 -22.63 1.61
N PRO A 7 -2.54 -22.17 2.66
CA PRO A 7 -2.71 -20.79 3.10
C PRO A 7 -2.50 -19.82 1.93
N PHE A 8 -3.08 -18.63 2.00
CA PHE A 8 -2.96 -17.57 0.96
C PHE A 8 -3.83 -17.72 -0.30
N GLY A 9 -4.86 -18.56 -0.27
CA GLY A 9 -5.86 -18.63 -1.36
C GLY A 9 -5.39 -19.38 -2.61
N VAL A 10 -4.25 -20.05 -2.54
CA VAL A 10 -3.66 -20.82 -3.64
C VAL A 10 -4.07 -22.28 -3.52
N THR A 11 -4.39 -22.90 -4.65
CA THR A 11 -4.73 -24.34 -4.69
C THR A 11 -3.50 -25.12 -5.16
N ILE A 12 -2.95 -25.95 -4.28
CA ILE A 12 -1.87 -26.87 -4.65
C ILE A 12 -2.51 -28.22 -4.97
N LYS A 13 -2.32 -28.67 -6.22
CA LYS A 13 -2.72 -30.01 -6.64
C LYS A 13 -1.52 -30.92 -6.47
N ASP A 14 -1.65 -31.89 -5.58
CA ASP A 14 -0.63 -32.91 -5.38
C ASP A 14 -1.24 -34.31 -5.62
N ASN A 15 -0.40 -35.20 -6.15
CA ASN A 15 -0.73 -36.62 -6.23
C ASN A 15 -0.22 -37.40 -5.01
N CYS A 16 0.61 -36.77 -4.19
CA CYS A 16 1.11 -37.23 -2.91
C CYS A 16 0.60 -36.35 -1.74
N THR A 17 1.12 -36.57 -0.53
CA THR A 17 0.93 -35.64 0.60
C THR A 17 1.93 -34.49 0.50
N LEU A 18 1.42 -33.26 0.53
CA LEU A 18 2.24 -32.05 0.61
C LEU A 18 3.18 -32.13 1.82
N GLY A 19 4.49 -32.06 1.58
CA GLY A 19 5.51 -32.18 2.61
C GLY A 19 5.84 -30.84 3.26
N ASN A 20 6.20 -29.84 2.45
CA ASN A 20 6.56 -28.50 2.91
C ASN A 20 6.06 -27.44 1.92
N LEU A 21 5.67 -26.28 2.45
CA LEU A 21 5.38 -25.07 1.70
C LEU A 21 6.20 -23.91 2.28
N SER A 22 7.09 -23.36 1.47
CA SER A 22 7.87 -22.16 1.78
C SER A 22 7.29 -20.96 1.04
N VAL A 23 7.25 -19.80 1.69
CA VAL A 23 6.77 -18.54 1.12
C VAL A 23 7.78 -17.45 1.39
N LYS A 24 8.14 -16.71 0.33
CA LYS A 24 9.01 -15.54 0.37
C LYS A 24 8.25 -14.36 -0.23
N VAL A 25 8.43 -13.17 0.34
CA VAL A 25 7.81 -11.95 -0.16
C VAL A 25 8.89 -10.93 -0.46
N TYR A 26 8.75 -10.29 -1.61
CA TYR A 26 9.62 -9.20 -2.05
C TYR A 26 8.76 -7.96 -2.25
N THR A 27 9.22 -6.80 -1.77
CA THR A 27 8.51 -5.52 -1.85
C THR A 27 9.22 -4.58 -2.81
N LYS A 28 8.44 -3.88 -3.65
CA LYS A 28 9.01 -2.83 -4.51
C LYS A 28 9.55 -1.68 -3.66
N ASP A 29 8.70 -1.14 -2.80
CA ASP A 29 9.03 0.00 -1.94
C ASP A 29 9.10 -0.49 -0.51
N ARG A 30 10.28 -0.44 0.11
CA ARG A 30 10.43 -0.82 1.51
C ARG A 30 10.33 0.41 2.39
N TYR A 31 9.38 0.37 3.32
CA TYR A 31 9.22 1.37 4.36
C TYR A 31 9.62 0.80 5.72
N VAL A 32 10.43 1.55 6.47
CA VAL A 32 10.77 1.24 7.88
C VAL A 32 10.32 2.41 8.72
N LYS A 33 9.38 2.18 9.64
CA LYS A 33 8.78 3.23 10.49
C LYS A 33 8.22 4.41 9.68
N GLY A 34 7.63 4.13 8.52
CA GLY A 34 7.06 5.15 7.63
C GLY A 34 8.08 5.90 6.77
N ILE A 35 9.36 5.53 6.82
CA ILE A 35 10.42 6.11 5.99
C ILE A 35 10.71 5.16 4.83
N LEU A 36 10.65 5.67 3.60
CA LEU A 36 11.09 4.94 2.41
C LEU A 36 12.60 4.71 2.51
N VAL A 37 13.01 3.45 2.66
CA VAL A 37 14.42 3.06 2.78
C VAL A 37 14.96 2.40 1.51
N TYR A 38 14.09 1.98 0.61
CA TYR A 38 14.44 1.39 -0.67
C TYR A 38 13.32 1.62 -1.67
N GLU A 39 13.67 2.15 -2.84
CA GLU A 39 12.82 2.27 -4.01
C GLU A 39 13.29 1.26 -5.05
N GLY A 40 12.48 0.24 -5.27
CA GLY A 40 12.76 -0.82 -6.22
C GLY A 40 12.37 -0.46 -7.64
N PRO A 41 12.92 -1.16 -8.64
CA PRO A 41 12.49 -1.01 -10.03
C PRO A 41 10.99 -1.33 -10.19
N GLU A 42 10.36 -0.81 -11.25
CA GLU A 42 8.95 -1.08 -11.54
C GLU A 42 8.65 -2.58 -11.70
N ASP A 43 9.57 -3.29 -12.34
CA ASP A 43 9.49 -4.73 -12.52
C ASP A 43 10.24 -5.48 -11.40
N PRO A 44 9.64 -6.55 -10.83
CA PRO A 44 10.29 -7.34 -9.80
C PRO A 44 11.49 -8.17 -10.32
N ILE A 45 11.51 -8.46 -11.62
CA ILE A 45 12.52 -9.32 -12.25
C ILE A 45 13.45 -8.44 -13.09
N CYS A 46 14.72 -8.34 -12.69
CA CYS A 46 15.79 -7.67 -13.44
C CYS A 46 16.75 -8.71 -13.97
N ILE A 47 16.32 -9.40 -15.02
CA ILE A 47 17.22 -10.23 -15.81
C ILE A 47 18.35 -9.32 -16.32
N GLU A 48 19.61 -9.75 -16.22
CA GLU A 48 20.78 -8.98 -16.70
C GLU A 48 20.65 -8.52 -18.18
N ALA A 49 19.77 -9.15 -18.97
CA ALA A 49 19.45 -8.77 -20.34
C ALA A 49 18.60 -7.49 -20.51
N ASN A 50 17.84 -7.07 -19.48
CA ASN A 50 16.84 -5.99 -19.59
C ASN A 50 17.25 -4.64 -18.98
N ARG A 51 18.50 -4.46 -18.57
CA ARG A 51 19.04 -3.14 -18.13
C ARG A 51 18.98 -2.04 -19.21
N LYS A 52 18.56 -2.37 -20.45
CA LYS A 52 18.50 -1.43 -21.59
C LYS A 52 17.10 -1.02 -22.04
N GLN A 53 16.00 -1.64 -21.57
CA GLN A 53 14.65 -1.25 -22.01
C GLN A 53 13.64 -1.37 -20.87
N ALA A 54 13.65 -0.37 -19.99
CA ALA A 54 12.51 -0.09 -19.12
C ALA A 54 11.38 0.53 -19.97
N GLY A 55 10.52 -0.33 -20.51
CA GLY A 55 9.26 0.06 -21.16
C GLY A 55 8.10 -0.25 -20.24
N GLU A 56 7.13 0.67 -20.13
CA GLU A 56 5.88 0.47 -19.38
C GLU A 56 5.16 -0.81 -19.83
N LEU A 57 4.95 -1.77 -18.92
CA LEU A 57 4.17 -2.97 -19.19
C LEU A 57 2.80 -2.87 -18.52
N ARG A 58 1.82 -2.48 -19.34
CA ARG A 58 0.39 -2.66 -19.07
C ARG A 58 0.08 -4.17 -19.03
N GLY A 59 -0.92 -4.53 -18.23
CA GLY A 59 -1.20 -5.88 -17.72
C GLY A 59 -1.69 -6.93 -18.72
N ASP A 60 -1.17 -6.96 -19.94
CA ASP A 60 -1.55 -7.90 -21.00
C ASP A 60 -0.36 -8.51 -21.76
N HIS A 61 0.87 -8.41 -21.24
CA HIS A 61 2.06 -8.93 -21.94
C HIS A 61 2.26 -10.44 -21.73
N GLU A 62 2.33 -11.19 -22.85
CA GLU A 62 2.52 -12.66 -22.95
C GLU A 62 3.86 -13.18 -22.38
N ASP A 63 4.73 -12.29 -21.90
CA ASP A 63 6.04 -12.61 -21.36
C ASP A 63 6.03 -12.87 -19.83
N TYR A 64 4.92 -12.62 -19.15
CA TYR A 64 4.73 -13.11 -17.77
C TYR A 64 4.34 -14.59 -17.79
N ARG A 65 5.33 -15.46 -17.95
CA ARG A 65 5.16 -16.88 -17.66
C ARG A 65 5.07 -17.06 -16.16
N LEU A 66 3.88 -17.42 -15.69
CA LEU A 66 3.64 -17.97 -14.35
C LEU A 66 4.71 -19.04 -14.06
N GLY A 67 5.76 -18.70 -13.28
CA GLY A 67 6.88 -19.61 -12.98
C GLY A 67 8.32 -19.09 -13.20
N ASP A 68 8.57 -17.86 -13.67
CA ASP A 68 9.95 -17.38 -13.93
C ASP A 68 10.70 -16.80 -12.71
N CYS A 69 10.23 -17.08 -11.51
CA CYS A 69 10.87 -16.73 -10.22
C CYS A 69 11.65 -17.90 -9.61
N THR A 70 12.00 -18.90 -10.42
CA THR A 70 12.82 -20.04 -9.96
C THR A 70 14.23 -19.62 -9.57
N LYS A 71 14.70 -18.47 -10.08
CA LYS A 71 15.97 -17.87 -9.72
C LYS A 71 15.74 -16.65 -8.85
N GLU A 72 16.03 -16.79 -7.56
CA GLU A 72 15.89 -15.67 -6.61
C GLU A 72 16.86 -14.53 -6.89
N ASP A 73 18.01 -14.81 -7.51
CA ASP A 73 19.02 -13.80 -7.85
C ASP A 73 18.56 -12.84 -8.96
N ASP A 74 17.54 -13.21 -9.74
CA ASP A 74 16.97 -12.36 -10.79
C ASP A 74 15.90 -11.38 -10.21
N ILE A 75 15.55 -11.52 -8.92
CA ILE A 75 14.56 -10.68 -8.25
C ILE A 75 15.26 -9.47 -7.61
N CYS A 76 14.91 -8.27 -8.04
CA CYS A 76 15.53 -7.03 -7.55
C CYS A 76 14.75 -6.38 -6.42
N TRP A 77 13.48 -6.72 -6.26
CA TRP A 77 12.69 -6.23 -5.13
C TRP A 77 13.31 -6.69 -3.82
N ASP A 78 13.15 -5.89 -2.77
CA ASP A 78 13.81 -6.19 -1.51
C ASP A 78 13.07 -7.33 -0.80
N LYS A 79 13.83 -8.34 -0.36
CA LYS A 79 13.26 -9.50 0.34
C LYS A 79 12.93 -9.11 1.77
N VAL A 80 11.67 -9.29 2.16
CA VAL A 80 11.20 -8.99 3.51
C VAL A 80 10.55 -10.23 4.11
N GLU A 81 10.97 -10.58 5.32
CA GLU A 81 10.37 -11.68 6.08
C GLU A 81 9.16 -11.14 6.85
N TYR A 82 7.98 -11.67 6.50
CA TYR A 82 6.74 -11.37 7.20
C TYR A 82 6.33 -12.54 8.08
N ALA A 83 5.77 -12.22 9.24
CA ALA A 83 5.23 -13.24 10.13
C ALA A 83 4.01 -13.90 9.48
N VAL A 84 4.06 -15.23 9.36
CA VAL A 84 2.94 -16.07 8.96
C VAL A 84 2.37 -16.73 10.20
N MET A 85 1.11 -16.44 10.52
CA MET A 85 0.40 -17.05 11.64
C MET A 85 -0.91 -17.65 11.14
N ASN A 86 -1.16 -18.93 11.42
CA ASN A 86 -2.36 -19.65 10.99
C ASN A 86 -2.68 -19.53 9.49
N GLY A 87 -1.64 -19.46 8.64
CA GLY A 87 -1.83 -19.32 7.20
C GLY A 87 -2.18 -17.92 6.71
N MET A 88 -1.96 -16.91 7.54
CA MET A 88 -2.15 -15.50 7.22
C MET A 88 -0.84 -14.73 7.44
N MET A 89 -0.45 -13.92 6.46
CA MET A 89 0.69 -13.01 6.58
C MET A 89 0.22 -11.75 7.30
N ILE A 90 1.03 -11.25 8.23
CA ILE A 90 0.74 -10.06 9.01
C ILE A 90 1.83 -9.02 8.77
N GLY A 91 1.44 -7.74 8.71
CA GLY A 91 2.39 -6.62 8.63
C GLY A 91 2.86 -6.26 7.22
N LEU A 92 2.14 -6.70 6.18
CA LEU A 92 2.41 -6.27 4.81
C LEU A 92 2.04 -4.79 4.63
N PRO A 93 2.97 -3.92 4.21
CA PRO A 93 2.66 -2.51 3.96
C PRO A 93 1.82 -2.34 2.70
N VAL A 94 1.15 -1.20 2.59
CA VAL A 94 0.46 -0.77 1.36
C VAL A 94 1.48 -0.67 0.22
N GLY A 95 1.16 -1.22 -0.95
CA GLY A 95 2.06 -1.23 -2.10
C GLY A 95 2.07 -2.54 -2.88
N LYS A 96 2.99 -2.62 -3.85
CA LYS A 96 3.20 -3.81 -4.71
C LYS A 96 4.17 -4.79 -4.08
N HIS A 97 3.80 -6.06 -4.11
CA HIS A 97 4.55 -7.18 -3.54
C HIS A 97 4.58 -8.36 -4.50
N LEU A 98 5.70 -9.08 -4.50
CA LEU A 98 5.87 -10.34 -5.22
C LEU A 98 5.90 -11.45 -4.18
N MET A 99 4.96 -12.39 -4.28
CA MET A 99 5.01 -13.63 -3.51
C MET A 99 5.69 -14.71 -4.34
N VAL A 100 6.69 -15.38 -3.76
CA VAL A 100 7.31 -16.59 -4.29
C VAL A 100 6.96 -17.75 -3.35
N MET A 101 6.37 -18.80 -3.90
CA MET A 101 5.97 -20.00 -3.18
C MET A 101 6.72 -21.19 -3.73
N GLU A 102 7.28 -22.00 -2.85
CA GLU A 102 7.95 -23.25 -3.18
C GLU A 102 7.25 -24.38 -2.43
N ALA A 103 6.67 -25.30 -3.19
CA ALA A 103 5.98 -26.47 -2.68
C ALA A 103 6.86 -27.71 -2.89
N PHE A 104 7.04 -28.48 -1.82
CA PHE A 104 7.73 -29.76 -1.84
C PHE A 104 6.76 -30.87 -1.44
N ASP A 105 6.63 -31.90 -2.26
CA ASP A 105 5.80 -33.07 -1.95
C ASP A 105 6.62 -34.17 -1.25
N GLY A 106 5.92 -35.10 -0.58
CA GLY A 106 6.55 -36.28 0.03
C GLY A 106 7.16 -37.28 -0.97
N CYS A 107 7.02 -37.01 -2.27
CA CYS A 107 7.50 -37.81 -3.39
C CYS A 107 8.74 -37.20 -4.06
N TYR A 108 9.38 -36.21 -3.42
CA TYR A 108 10.58 -35.50 -3.87
C TYR A 108 10.38 -34.61 -5.11
N ASN A 109 9.15 -34.26 -5.46
CA ASN A 109 8.91 -33.21 -6.44
C ASN A 109 8.87 -31.86 -5.75
N ALA A 110 9.50 -30.86 -6.38
CA ALA A 110 9.45 -29.47 -5.99
C ALA A 110 8.84 -28.65 -7.13
N SER A 111 8.04 -27.64 -6.79
CA SER A 111 7.51 -26.68 -7.75
C SER A 111 7.53 -25.29 -7.14
N THR A 112 8.09 -24.33 -7.90
CA THR A 112 8.15 -22.92 -7.52
C THR A 112 7.22 -22.13 -8.41
N THR A 113 6.46 -21.23 -7.81
CA THR A 113 5.56 -20.32 -8.52
C THR A 113 5.52 -18.97 -7.81
N CYS A 114 5.13 -17.93 -8.54
CA CYS A 114 5.01 -16.59 -7.99
C CYS A 114 3.89 -15.81 -8.66
N PHE A 115 3.44 -14.79 -7.96
CA PHE A 115 2.49 -13.82 -8.46
C PHE A 115 2.71 -12.47 -7.78
N ILE A 116 2.40 -11.41 -8.51
CA ILE A 116 2.40 -10.05 -7.99
C ILE A 116 1.03 -9.75 -7.42
N PHE A 117 1.00 -9.09 -6.27
CA PHE A 117 -0.22 -8.58 -5.66
C PHE A 117 0.00 -7.17 -5.12
N GLU A 118 -1.09 -6.42 -4.98
CA GLU A 118 -1.08 -5.06 -4.48
C GLU A 118 -1.94 -4.98 -3.21
N VAL A 119 -1.33 -4.53 -2.11
CA VAL A 119 -2.05 -4.25 -0.86
C VAL A 119 -2.57 -2.83 -0.96
N LYS A 120 -3.89 -2.67 -0.90
CA LYS A 120 -4.57 -1.38 -0.90
C LYS A 120 -5.16 -1.12 0.47
N ASP A 121 -4.96 0.10 0.98
CA ASP A 121 -5.75 0.57 2.10
C ASP A 121 -7.18 0.87 1.64
N LYS A 122 -8.14 0.40 2.42
CA LYS A 122 -9.58 0.57 2.19
C LYS A 122 -10.31 0.99 3.47
N ILE A 123 -9.58 1.21 4.56
CA ILE A 123 -10.15 1.71 5.80
C ILE A 123 -10.26 3.23 5.64
N ALA A 124 -11.42 3.78 6.01
CA ALA A 124 -11.59 5.22 5.97
C ALA A 124 -10.88 5.83 7.20
N PRO A 125 -10.23 7.00 7.05
CA PRO A 125 -9.63 7.68 8.18
C PRO A 125 -10.63 8.01 9.29
N VAL A 126 -10.15 8.03 10.53
CA VAL A 126 -10.92 8.47 11.68
C VAL A 126 -10.62 9.94 11.95
N MET A 127 -11.63 10.79 11.73
CA MET A 127 -11.56 12.20 12.11
C MET A 127 -11.76 12.35 13.62
N LYS A 128 -10.87 13.10 14.27
CA LYS A 128 -11.05 13.60 15.64
C LYS A 128 -11.01 15.11 15.58
N CYS A 129 -12.15 15.73 15.84
CA CYS A 129 -12.29 17.17 15.77
C CYS A 129 -12.48 17.75 17.17
N ASP A 130 -11.94 18.93 17.41
CA ASP A 130 -12.31 19.79 18.52
C ASP A 130 -13.79 20.16 18.38
N ASP A 131 -14.60 19.79 19.38
CA ASP A 131 -16.02 20.06 19.44
C ASP A 131 -16.37 21.41 20.11
N ASP A 132 -15.37 22.10 20.67
CA ASP A 132 -15.51 23.35 21.41
C ASP A 132 -14.45 24.41 21.05
N LEU A 133 -14.15 24.52 19.76
CA LEU A 133 -13.19 25.50 19.24
C LEU A 133 -13.67 26.95 19.44
N HIS A 134 -13.01 27.67 20.36
CA HIS A 134 -13.27 29.08 20.65
C HIS A 134 -12.28 30.01 19.92
N ILE A 135 -12.81 30.87 19.03
CA ILE A 135 -11.98 31.81 18.26
C ILE A 135 -12.35 33.25 18.60
N SER A 136 -11.33 34.05 18.92
CA SER A 136 -11.47 35.48 19.12
C SER A 136 -11.21 36.24 17.83
N LEU A 137 -12.10 37.18 17.49
CA LEU A 137 -11.91 38.08 16.36
C LEU A 137 -11.00 39.25 16.76
N SER A 138 -10.04 39.59 15.91
CA SER A 138 -9.11 40.70 16.16
C SER A 138 -9.14 41.73 15.04
N ASN A 139 -9.03 43.00 15.42
CA ASN A 139 -8.82 44.14 14.51
C ASN A 139 -7.32 44.44 14.30
N ALA A 140 -6.43 43.53 14.72
CA ALA A 140 -5.00 43.65 14.47
C ALA A 140 -4.72 43.74 12.96
N ASN A 141 -3.63 44.42 12.58
CA ASN A 141 -3.22 44.63 11.18
C ASN A 141 -4.15 45.51 10.33
N GLY A 142 -5.01 46.34 10.94
CA GLY A 142 -5.79 47.36 10.24
C GLY A 142 -7.10 46.87 9.61
N TYR A 143 -7.55 45.65 9.96
CA TYR A 143 -8.88 45.16 9.59
C TYR A 143 -9.96 45.84 10.43
N VAL A 144 -11.02 46.30 9.77
CA VAL A 144 -12.06 47.15 10.38
C VAL A 144 -13.21 46.33 10.97
N ASP A 145 -13.37 45.07 10.55
CA ASP A 145 -14.53 44.23 10.87
C ASP A 145 -14.21 42.98 11.72
N GLY A 146 -12.98 42.88 12.23
CA GLY A 146 -12.51 41.71 12.99
C GLY A 146 -12.34 40.48 12.11
N TYR A 147 -11.12 39.97 12.02
CA TYR A 147 -10.85 38.75 11.25
C TYR A 147 -10.19 37.70 12.14
N ALA A 148 -10.51 36.44 11.85
CA ALA A 148 -9.78 35.29 12.36
C ALA A 148 -9.65 34.25 11.25
N GLN A 149 -8.49 33.61 11.20
CA GLN A 149 -8.22 32.48 10.33
C GLN A 149 -8.31 31.21 11.17
N VAL A 150 -8.97 30.20 10.62
CA VAL A 150 -9.06 28.86 11.20
C VAL A 150 -8.43 27.91 10.21
N THR A 151 -7.44 27.17 10.67
CA THR A 151 -6.76 26.14 9.91
C THR A 151 -7.37 24.78 10.20
N ALA A 152 -7.00 23.76 9.42
CA ALA A 152 -7.37 22.39 9.74
C ALA A 152 -6.71 21.90 11.04
N GLU A 153 -5.51 22.41 11.35
CA GLU A 153 -4.77 22.08 12.57
C GLU A 153 -5.47 22.58 13.83
N ASP A 154 -6.12 23.76 13.77
CA ASP A 154 -6.89 24.30 14.90
C ASP A 154 -8.11 23.43 15.26
N ILE A 155 -8.55 22.56 14.36
CA ILE A 155 -9.71 21.69 14.56
C ILE A 155 -9.28 20.24 14.83
N ASP A 156 -8.07 19.85 14.43
CA ASP A 156 -7.63 18.45 14.51
C ASP A 156 -7.13 18.06 15.90
N GLU A 157 -7.80 17.11 16.56
CA GLU A 157 -7.39 16.54 17.85
C GLU A 157 -6.70 15.17 17.70
N GLY A 158 -5.94 15.01 16.61
CA GLY A 158 -5.25 13.76 16.30
C GLY A 158 -6.13 12.78 15.55
N SER A 159 -6.73 13.27 14.46
CA SER A 159 -7.25 12.42 13.39
C SER A 159 -6.16 11.45 12.95
N TRP A 160 -6.54 10.23 12.64
CA TRP A 160 -5.58 9.18 12.33
C TRP A 160 -6.14 8.17 11.35
N ASP A 161 -5.21 7.50 10.67
CA ASP A 161 -5.48 6.43 9.73
C ASP A 161 -4.43 5.32 9.90
N ASN A 162 -4.80 4.08 9.62
CA ASN A 162 -3.90 2.92 9.75
C ASN A 162 -2.77 2.89 8.70
N CYS A 163 -2.88 3.66 7.61
CA CYS A 163 -1.87 3.72 6.55
C CYS A 163 -1.24 5.11 6.35
N LYS A 164 -1.51 6.06 7.27
CA LYS A 164 -1.15 7.50 7.24
C LYS A 164 -2.16 8.36 6.48
N LEU A 165 -2.45 9.53 7.05
CA LEU A 165 -3.24 10.57 6.41
C LEU A 165 -2.45 11.23 5.26
N ALA A 166 -3.08 11.33 4.09
CA ALA A 166 -2.51 12.05 2.95
C ALA A 166 -2.63 13.58 3.10
N TRP A 167 -3.79 14.05 3.55
CA TRP A 167 -4.08 15.47 3.81
C TRP A 167 -5.22 15.60 4.81
N ILE A 168 -5.32 16.76 5.47
CA ILE A 168 -6.45 17.16 6.31
C ILE A 168 -6.91 18.52 5.80
N ALA A 169 -8.23 18.69 5.64
CA ALA A 169 -8.81 19.97 5.31
C ALA A 169 -10.13 20.18 6.07
N VAL A 170 -10.37 21.42 6.45
CA VAL A 170 -11.66 21.86 6.99
C VAL A 170 -12.45 22.58 5.90
N ARG A 171 -13.77 22.37 5.88
CA ARG A 171 -14.70 23.20 5.12
C ARG A 171 -15.75 23.78 6.04
N ARG A 172 -16.14 25.03 5.77
CA ARG A 172 -17.36 25.60 6.36
C ARG A 172 -18.58 24.93 5.73
N ASN A 173 -19.56 24.58 6.56
CA ASN A 173 -20.85 24.12 6.05
C ASN A 173 -21.64 25.33 5.53
N VAL A 174 -21.63 25.55 4.22
CA VAL A 174 -22.33 26.69 3.59
C VAL A 174 -23.64 26.19 2.98
N PRO A 175 -24.81 26.69 3.41
CA PRO A 175 -26.09 26.36 2.80
C PRO A 175 -26.11 26.73 1.30
N THR A 176 -26.85 25.97 0.50
CA THR A 176 -26.95 26.19 -0.97
C THR A 176 -27.41 27.59 -1.35
N ALA A 177 -28.15 28.29 -0.48
CA ALA A 177 -28.57 29.67 -0.69
C ALA A 177 -27.40 30.70 -0.66
N CYS A 178 -26.23 30.32 -0.15
CA CYS A 178 -25.08 31.22 0.10
C CYS A 178 -23.86 30.91 -0.79
N VAL A 179 -23.98 30.05 -1.80
CA VAL A 179 -22.85 29.62 -2.66
C VAL A 179 -22.34 30.70 -3.64
N ALA A 180 -23.13 31.75 -3.91
CA ALA A 180 -22.77 32.79 -4.88
C ALA A 180 -21.71 33.79 -4.39
N SER A 181 -21.40 33.84 -3.09
CA SER A 181 -20.47 34.82 -2.50
C SER A 181 -19.04 34.30 -2.28
N TYR A 182 -18.68 33.09 -2.74
CA TYR A 182 -17.44 32.42 -2.32
C TYR A 182 -16.25 32.42 -3.31
N ILE A 183 -16.32 33.05 -4.48
CA ILE A 183 -15.14 33.08 -5.37
C ILE A 183 -14.43 34.43 -5.29
N GLN A 184 -13.57 34.58 -4.27
CA GLN A 184 -12.30 35.32 -4.37
C GLN A 184 -11.50 35.16 -3.06
N GLY A 185 -10.80 34.03 -2.94
CA GLY A 185 -9.87 33.78 -1.86
C GLY A 185 -8.97 32.62 -2.25
N THR A 186 -7.83 32.98 -2.84
CA THR A 186 -6.79 32.11 -3.40
C THR A 186 -6.41 30.99 -2.41
N MET A 187 -6.49 29.73 -2.86
CA MET A 187 -5.75 28.64 -2.20
C MET A 187 -4.26 28.90 -2.40
N TYR A 188 -3.51 29.02 -1.30
CA TYR A 188 -2.08 28.74 -1.24
C TYR A 188 -1.88 27.57 -0.29
#